data_AF-B9V924-F1
#
_entry.id   AF-B9V924-F1
#
_cell.length_a   1.000
_cell.length_b   1.000
_cell.length_c   1.000
_cell.angle_alpha   90.00
_cell.angle_beta   90.00
_cell.angle_gamma   90.00
#
_symmetry.space_group_name_H-M   'P 1'
#
loop_
_entity.id
_entity.type
_entity.pdbx_description
1 polymer ?
#
loop_
_entity_poly.entity_id
_entity_poly.type
_entity_poly.pdbx_seq_one_letter_code
_entity_poly.pdbx_strand_id
1 'polypeptide(L)'
;VGCIDCHMGVGKDHGQHKADLKMPDAAACGRCHVKQFGERESERDTYTWPQDQWPKGRPSHALSYKANVENAVWAAMEEREVAEGCTFCHTAQNTCNSCHTRHEFSAIEARKPQACATCHNGVDHNEFENYILSKHGTVFRAHGDKWDWNVQLSEAMDKGGMNAPTCQFCHMEYQGSFTHNMVRKVRWAFEPTPNIAANLHHPWFEQRKEAWLDTCTNCHSDGYSRAYLDMVDKGVISGVKITEDSRSVLVKLYNDGLLPGQNTNR
;
A
#
# COMPACT_ATOMS: atom_id res chain seq x y z
N VAL A 1 14.64 -24.48 -6.85
CA VAL A 1 14.30 -24.03 -5.49
C VAL A 1 13.26 -24.98 -4.94
N GLY A 2 13.65 -25.84 -4.01
CA GLY A 2 12.77 -26.80 -3.33
C GLY A 2 12.49 -26.43 -1.88
N CYS A 3 11.79 -27.30 -1.15
CA CYS A 3 11.41 -27.07 0.24
C CYS A 3 12.63 -26.74 1.13
N ILE A 4 13.71 -27.51 0.97
CA ILE A 4 14.93 -27.38 1.76
C ILE A 4 15.64 -26.04 1.55
N ASP A 5 15.62 -25.49 0.33
CA ASP A 5 16.26 -24.22 0.01
C ASP A 5 15.67 -23.06 0.82
N CYS A 6 14.33 -23.03 0.93
CA CYS A 6 13.62 -21.98 1.65
C CYS A 6 13.58 -22.26 3.16
N HIS A 7 13.25 -23.49 3.54
CA HIS A 7 12.94 -23.84 4.92
C HIS A 7 14.13 -24.34 5.74
N MET A 8 15.30 -24.60 5.14
CA MET A 8 16.50 -25.02 5.87
C MET A 8 17.78 -24.31 5.39
N GLY A 9 17.80 -23.81 4.15
CA GLY A 9 18.85 -22.98 3.59
C GLY A 9 19.17 -23.32 2.14
N VAL A 10 19.41 -22.28 1.32
CA VAL A 10 19.73 -22.41 -0.12
C VAL A 10 20.96 -23.30 -0.31
N GLY A 11 20.81 -24.33 -1.16
CA GLY A 11 21.89 -25.25 -1.49
C GLY A 11 22.16 -26.34 -0.46
N LYS A 12 21.33 -26.47 0.60
CA LYS A 12 21.39 -27.63 1.50
C LYS A 12 20.78 -28.86 0.82
N ASP A 13 21.39 -30.01 1.08
CA ASP A 13 20.96 -31.34 0.63
C ASP A 13 20.25 -32.13 1.75
N HIS A 14 20.59 -31.88 3.01
CA HIS A 14 19.94 -32.46 4.19
C HIS A 14 19.85 -31.47 5.38
N GLY A 15 19.02 -31.79 6.36
CA GLY A 15 18.86 -31.02 7.59
C GLY A 15 18.02 -31.74 8.64
N GLN A 16 18.14 -31.35 9.91
CA GLN A 16 17.37 -31.88 11.02
C GLN A 16 16.04 -31.13 11.14
N HIS A 17 14.92 -31.80 10.83
CA HIS A 17 13.59 -31.18 10.83
C HIS A 17 13.23 -30.42 12.13
N LYS A 18 13.68 -30.92 13.30
CA LYS A 18 13.39 -30.28 14.60
C LYS A 18 14.19 -29.00 14.86
N ALA A 19 15.36 -28.84 14.23
CA ALA A 19 16.31 -27.78 14.56
C ALA A 19 16.59 -26.81 13.40
N ASP A 20 16.57 -27.30 12.17
CA ASP A 20 16.95 -26.53 10.98
C ASP A 20 15.74 -25.91 10.25
N LEU A 21 14.52 -26.36 10.55
CA LEU A 21 13.32 -25.88 9.88
C LEU A 21 12.99 -24.44 10.32
N LYS A 22 12.80 -23.55 9.34
CA LYS A 22 12.42 -22.15 9.54
C LYS A 22 11.30 -21.72 8.61
N MET A 23 10.61 -20.66 8.99
CA MET A 23 9.74 -19.92 8.07
C MET A 23 10.60 -18.97 7.22
N PRO A 24 10.49 -19.00 5.88
CA PRO A 24 11.25 -18.10 5.03
C PRO A 24 10.74 -16.66 5.20
N ASP A 25 11.61 -15.79 5.71
CA ASP A 25 11.36 -14.35 5.79
C ASP A 25 11.77 -13.64 4.49
N ALA A 26 11.56 -12.33 4.42
CA ALA A 26 11.91 -11.52 3.27
C ALA A 26 13.42 -11.58 2.94
N ALA A 27 14.28 -11.70 3.95
CA ALA A 27 15.73 -11.84 3.76
C ALA A 27 16.10 -13.19 3.13
N ALA A 28 15.41 -14.28 3.49
CA ALA A 28 15.57 -15.58 2.85
C ALA A 28 15.23 -15.52 1.35
N CYS A 29 14.14 -14.83 0.99
CA CYS A 29 13.78 -14.57 -0.41
C CYS A 29 14.84 -13.69 -1.11
N GLY A 30 15.32 -12.66 -0.43
CA GLY A 30 16.30 -11.69 -0.92
C GLY A 30 17.67 -12.28 -1.25
N ARG A 31 17.99 -13.51 -0.80
CA ARG A 31 19.23 -14.22 -1.20
C ARG A 31 19.28 -14.51 -2.70
N CYS A 32 18.12 -14.73 -3.33
CA CYS A 32 18.01 -14.96 -4.77
C CYS A 32 17.36 -13.78 -5.48
N HIS A 33 16.35 -13.16 -4.87
CA HIS A 33 15.61 -12.03 -5.44
C HIS A 33 16.15 -10.69 -4.94
N VAL A 34 17.47 -10.48 -5.09
CA VAL A 34 18.18 -9.30 -4.57
C VAL A 34 17.57 -7.99 -5.10
N LYS A 35 17.21 -7.96 -6.38
CA LYS A 35 16.57 -6.80 -7.01
C LYS A 35 15.25 -6.44 -6.33
N GLN A 36 14.31 -7.39 -6.25
CA GLN A 36 12.97 -7.15 -5.67
C GLN A 36 13.06 -6.82 -4.17
N PHE A 37 13.94 -7.51 -3.44
CA PHE A 37 14.21 -7.21 -2.04
C PHE A 37 14.75 -5.79 -1.86
N GLY A 38 15.78 -5.40 -2.63
CA GLY A 38 16.35 -4.05 -2.59
C GLY A 38 15.36 -2.96 -3.00
N GLU A 39 14.54 -3.20 -4.02
CA GLU A 39 13.45 -2.30 -4.43
C GLU A 39 12.47 -2.07 -3.28
N ARG A 40 11.99 -3.14 -2.62
CA ARG A 40 11.11 -3.01 -1.45
C ARG A 40 11.80 -2.26 -0.31
N GLU A 41 13.02 -2.65 0.07
CA GLU A 41 13.74 -1.98 1.17
C GLU A 41 13.98 -0.49 0.90
N SER A 42 14.13 -0.08 -0.37
CA SER A 42 14.30 1.32 -0.75
C SER A 42 13.12 2.22 -0.39
N GLU A 43 11.94 1.67 -0.06
CA GLU A 43 10.81 2.45 0.48
C GLU A 43 11.19 3.18 1.78
N ARG A 44 12.13 2.63 2.57
CA ARG A 44 12.66 3.27 3.78
C ARG A 44 13.39 4.59 3.51
N ASP A 45 14.02 4.69 2.34
CA ASP A 45 14.93 5.78 1.98
C ASP A 45 14.26 6.78 1.05
N THR A 46 13.50 6.28 0.07
CA THR A 46 12.83 7.09 -0.96
C THR A 46 11.59 7.83 -0.46
N TYR A 47 11.11 7.50 0.74
CA TYR A 47 9.89 8.08 1.29
C TYR A 47 10.13 8.87 2.55
N THR A 48 10.54 10.12 2.37
CA THR A 48 10.65 11.10 3.45
C THR A 48 9.68 12.23 3.20
N TRP A 49 8.85 12.52 4.19
CA TRP A 49 7.86 13.58 4.14
C TRP A 49 8.50 14.94 4.40
N PRO A 50 8.17 15.97 3.61
CA PRO A 50 8.85 17.27 3.70
C PRO A 50 8.51 18.07 4.96
N GLN A 51 7.42 17.73 5.67
CA GLN A 51 7.03 18.35 6.94
C GLN A 51 6.74 17.31 8.03
N ASP A 52 7.44 16.17 7.99
CA ASP A 52 7.32 15.08 8.97
C ASP A 52 5.86 14.62 9.21
N GLN A 53 5.02 14.67 8.17
CA GLN A 53 3.62 14.25 8.26
C GLN A 53 3.46 12.79 8.72
N TRP A 54 4.43 11.96 8.34
CA TRP A 54 4.58 10.61 8.86
C TRP A 54 6.04 10.33 9.20
N PRO A 55 6.31 9.34 10.08
CA PRO A 55 7.66 8.87 10.32
C PRO A 55 8.36 8.49 9.00
N LYS A 56 9.67 8.75 8.92
CA LYS A 56 10.48 8.43 7.74
C LYS A 56 10.27 6.98 7.28
N GLY A 57 10.08 6.80 5.97
CA GLY A 57 9.84 5.52 5.33
C GLY A 57 8.41 4.99 5.48
N ARG A 58 7.47 5.74 6.08
CA ARG A 58 6.08 5.32 6.29
C ARG A 58 5.08 6.29 5.64
N PRO A 59 3.89 5.79 5.24
CA PRO A 59 3.48 4.37 5.18
C PRO A 59 4.21 3.57 4.08
N SER A 60 4.57 2.32 4.34
CA SER A 60 5.23 1.45 3.34
C SER A 60 5.11 -0.03 3.69
N HIS A 61 5.30 -0.91 2.71
CA HIS A 61 5.39 -2.35 2.95
C HIS A 61 6.71 -2.72 3.63
N ALA A 62 7.77 -1.95 3.43
CA ALA A 62 9.04 -2.14 4.15
C ALA A 62 8.91 -1.95 5.67
N LEU A 63 7.93 -1.16 6.13
CA LEU A 63 7.74 -0.81 7.54
C LEU A 63 6.35 -1.15 8.08
N SER A 64 5.58 -2.00 7.38
CA SER A 64 4.20 -2.30 7.76
C SER A 64 4.09 -2.99 9.12
N TYR A 65 4.93 -3.98 9.41
CA TYR A 65 4.92 -4.70 10.69
C TYR A 65 5.41 -3.80 11.82
N LYS A 66 6.45 -2.98 11.58
CA LYS A 66 6.93 -1.99 12.54
C LYS A 66 5.82 -1.01 12.93
N ALA A 67 5.08 -0.50 11.95
CA ALA A 67 3.96 0.40 12.20
C ALA A 67 2.85 -0.26 13.03
N ASN A 68 2.59 -1.55 12.82
CA ASN A 68 1.63 -2.33 13.58
C ASN A 68 2.07 -2.52 15.04
N VAL A 69 3.30 -2.99 15.29
CA VAL A 69 3.76 -3.27 16.65
C VAL A 69 4.08 -2.02 17.48
N GLU A 70 4.34 -0.89 16.81
CA GLU A 70 4.48 0.42 17.47
C GLU A 70 3.13 1.09 17.76
N ASN A 71 2.01 0.52 17.29
CA ASN A 71 0.69 1.05 17.62
C ASN A 71 0.37 0.75 19.10
N ALA A 72 0.08 1.80 19.87
CA ALA A 72 -0.13 1.69 21.32
C ALA A 72 -1.30 0.78 21.69
N VAL A 73 -2.43 0.82 20.96
CA VAL A 73 -3.58 -0.06 21.28
C VAL A 73 -3.27 -1.49 20.91
N TRP A 74 -2.60 -1.74 19.78
CA TRP A 74 -2.15 -3.09 19.42
C TRP A 74 -1.23 -3.69 20.48
N ALA A 75 -0.32 -2.89 21.04
CA ALA A 75 0.62 -3.34 22.06
C ALA A 75 -0.04 -3.51 23.45
N ALA A 76 -1.03 -2.68 23.78
CA ALA A 76 -1.62 -2.63 25.13
C ALA A 76 -2.86 -3.52 25.32
N MET A 77 -3.61 -3.82 24.25
CA MET A 77 -4.87 -4.57 24.39
C MET A 77 -4.66 -6.03 24.79
N GLU A 78 -5.57 -6.54 25.63
CA GLU A 78 -5.54 -7.92 26.14
C GLU A 78 -6.02 -8.94 25.11
N GLU A 79 -6.92 -8.53 24.20
CA GLU A 79 -7.53 -9.38 23.17
C GLU A 79 -6.54 -9.67 22.03
N ARG A 80 -5.55 -10.53 22.29
CA ARG A 80 -4.44 -10.80 21.38
C ARG A 80 -4.88 -11.35 20.03
N GLU A 81 -5.92 -12.17 19.98
CA GLU A 81 -6.46 -12.68 18.72
C GLU A 81 -7.09 -11.57 17.86
N VAL A 82 -7.63 -10.52 18.48
CA VAL A 82 -8.11 -9.32 17.76
C VAL A 82 -6.92 -8.51 17.24
N ALA A 83 -5.91 -8.29 18.09
CA ALA A 83 -4.67 -7.61 17.70
C ALA A 83 -3.95 -8.33 16.55
N GLU A 84 -3.99 -9.67 16.54
CA GLU A 84 -3.38 -10.48 15.48
C GLU A 84 -4.13 -10.35 14.14
N GLY A 85 -5.42 -10.00 14.18
CA GLY A 85 -6.17 -9.55 13.01
C GLY A 85 -5.49 -8.38 12.29
N CYS A 86 -5.00 -7.38 13.05
CA CYS A 86 -4.20 -6.28 12.50
C CYS A 86 -2.87 -6.79 11.95
N THR A 87 -2.20 -7.69 12.69
CA THR A 87 -0.92 -8.26 12.28
C THR A 87 -1.00 -8.94 10.91
N PHE A 88 -2.07 -9.67 10.61
CA PHE A 88 -2.23 -10.39 9.33
C PHE A 88 -2.14 -9.46 8.11
N CYS A 89 -2.69 -8.24 8.20
CA CYS A 89 -2.59 -7.24 7.14
C CYS A 89 -1.18 -6.61 7.04
N HIS A 90 -0.41 -6.62 8.14
CA HIS A 90 0.86 -5.91 8.29
C HIS A 90 2.09 -6.83 8.21
N THR A 91 1.99 -8.00 7.57
CA THR A 91 3.09 -8.98 7.47
C THR A 91 4.08 -8.72 6.34
N ALA A 92 3.76 -7.84 5.38
CA ALA A 92 4.57 -7.62 4.18
C ALA A 92 6.04 -7.26 4.47
N GLN A 93 6.32 -6.60 5.61
CA GLN A 93 7.69 -6.36 6.07
C GLN A 93 8.49 -7.65 6.27
N ASN A 94 7.85 -8.66 6.87
CA ASN A 94 8.49 -9.87 7.38
C ASN A 94 8.57 -10.97 6.32
N THR A 95 7.58 -11.09 5.45
CA THR A 95 7.46 -12.19 4.48
C THR A 95 7.04 -11.66 3.10
N CYS A 96 7.52 -12.30 2.03
CA CYS A 96 7.22 -11.88 0.65
C CYS A 96 6.02 -12.60 0.01
N ASN A 97 5.19 -13.31 0.77
CA ASN A 97 4.12 -14.16 0.22
C ASN A 97 2.71 -13.58 0.38
N SER A 98 2.59 -12.26 0.59
CA SER A 98 1.30 -11.59 0.74
C SER A 98 0.58 -11.39 -0.61
N CYS A 99 1.32 -11.19 -1.71
CA CYS A 99 0.73 -10.93 -3.04
C CYS A 99 0.83 -12.12 -4.00
N HIS A 100 1.99 -12.79 -4.05
CA HIS A 100 2.19 -14.04 -4.79
C HIS A 100 2.33 -15.16 -3.75
N THR A 101 1.22 -15.85 -3.51
CA THR A 101 1.06 -16.62 -2.29
C THR A 101 1.81 -17.95 -2.35
N ARG A 102 2.14 -18.47 -1.16
CA ARG A 102 2.75 -19.80 -1.04
C ARG A 102 1.70 -20.87 -1.42
N HIS A 103 2.07 -21.98 -2.06
CA HIS A 103 3.42 -22.37 -2.49
C HIS A 103 3.60 -22.24 -4.02
N GLU A 104 2.67 -21.60 -4.72
CA GLU A 104 2.77 -21.39 -6.17
C GLU A 104 3.70 -20.23 -6.50
N PHE A 105 3.75 -19.19 -5.66
CA PHE A 105 4.54 -17.98 -5.84
C PHE A 105 4.35 -17.35 -7.23
N SER A 106 3.08 -17.32 -7.67
CA SER A 106 2.71 -16.93 -9.03
C SER A 106 2.79 -15.42 -9.21
N ALA A 107 3.67 -14.95 -10.11
CA ALA A 107 3.68 -13.55 -10.50
C ALA A 107 2.38 -13.13 -11.21
N ILE A 108 1.66 -14.07 -11.82
CA ILE A 108 0.35 -13.84 -12.43
C ILE A 108 -0.67 -13.47 -11.34
N GLU A 109 -0.71 -14.24 -10.26
CA GLU A 109 -1.56 -13.97 -9.09
C GLU A 109 -1.28 -12.57 -8.54
N ALA A 110 -0.01 -12.25 -8.28
CA ALA A 110 0.39 -10.96 -7.72
C ALA A 110 0.10 -9.75 -8.62
N ARG A 111 -0.10 -9.93 -9.94
CA ARG A 111 -0.46 -8.84 -10.86
C ARG A 111 -1.95 -8.53 -10.89
N LYS A 112 -2.78 -9.43 -10.35
CA LYS A 112 -4.23 -9.25 -10.31
C LYS A 112 -4.66 -8.40 -9.11
N PRO A 113 -5.60 -7.46 -9.25
CA PRO A 113 -6.10 -6.61 -8.16
C PRO A 113 -6.52 -7.35 -6.88
N GLN A 114 -7.00 -8.59 -7.01
CA GLN A 114 -7.41 -9.42 -5.87
C GLN A 114 -6.27 -9.69 -4.88
N ALA A 115 -5.01 -9.70 -5.33
CA ALA A 115 -3.85 -9.90 -4.46
C ALA A 115 -3.68 -8.79 -3.41
N CYS A 116 -4.21 -7.58 -3.68
CA CYS A 116 -4.17 -6.45 -2.74
C CYS A 116 -5.40 -6.43 -1.81
N ALA A 117 -6.48 -7.10 -2.19
CA ALA A 117 -7.81 -6.90 -1.65
C ALA A 117 -7.93 -7.28 -0.17
N THR A 118 -7.17 -8.26 0.32
CA THR A 118 -7.26 -8.72 1.72
C THR A 118 -6.80 -7.66 2.73
N CYS A 119 -5.89 -6.77 2.34
CA CYS A 119 -5.35 -5.73 3.22
C CYS A 119 -5.89 -4.34 2.85
N HIS A 120 -6.03 -4.03 1.55
CA HIS A 120 -6.51 -2.75 1.06
C HIS A 120 -8.01 -2.75 0.82
N ASN A 121 -8.78 -2.87 1.90
CA ASN A 121 -10.25 -2.90 1.92
C ASN A 121 -10.79 -2.33 3.24
N GLY A 122 -12.11 -2.28 3.38
CA GLY A 122 -12.74 -2.12 4.68
C GLY A 122 -12.96 -0.67 5.08
N VAL A 123 -13.24 -0.44 6.36
CA VAL A 123 -13.91 0.79 6.83
C VAL A 123 -13.01 2.02 6.79
N ASP A 124 -11.73 1.86 7.07
CA ASP A 124 -10.76 2.94 7.07
C ASP A 124 -10.23 3.14 5.66
N HIS A 125 -9.75 2.08 4.99
CA HIS A 125 -9.12 2.16 3.67
C HIS A 125 -9.79 1.27 2.60
N ASN A 126 -10.97 1.70 2.11
CA ASN A 126 -11.77 0.95 1.13
C ASN A 126 -11.23 1.02 -0.33
N GLU A 127 -9.91 0.90 -0.55
CA GLU A 127 -9.32 1.07 -1.88
C GLU A 127 -9.78 0.01 -2.88
N PHE A 128 -9.86 -1.27 -2.46
CA PHE A 128 -10.30 -2.32 -3.36
C PHE A 128 -11.76 -2.12 -3.79
N GLU A 129 -12.64 -1.75 -2.86
CA GLU A 129 -14.04 -1.45 -3.14
C GLU A 129 -14.17 -0.25 -4.08
N ASN A 130 -13.45 0.84 -3.83
CA ASN A 130 -13.44 2.01 -4.71
C ASN A 130 -12.92 1.66 -6.11
N TYR A 131 -11.82 0.91 -6.20
CA TYR A 131 -11.26 0.47 -7.47
C TYR A 131 -12.23 -0.43 -8.24
N ILE A 132 -12.74 -1.48 -7.60
CA ILE A 132 -13.52 -2.52 -8.27
C ILE A 132 -14.89 -2.02 -8.74
N LEU A 133 -15.42 -0.97 -8.09
CA LEU A 133 -16.64 -0.26 -8.47
C LEU A 133 -16.39 0.89 -9.46
N SER A 134 -15.15 1.36 -9.62
CA SER A 134 -14.79 2.38 -10.62
C SER A 134 -14.88 1.83 -12.04
N LYS A 135 -14.88 2.73 -13.04
CA LYS A 135 -14.84 2.29 -14.45
C LYS A 135 -13.60 1.46 -14.77
N HIS A 136 -12.44 1.77 -14.21
CA HIS A 136 -11.23 0.95 -14.36
C HIS A 136 -11.46 -0.49 -13.87
N GLY A 137 -11.99 -0.65 -12.65
CA GLY A 137 -12.28 -1.96 -12.08
C GLY A 137 -13.38 -2.72 -12.83
N THR A 138 -14.41 -2.04 -13.32
CA THR A 138 -15.46 -2.69 -14.12
C THR A 138 -14.95 -3.24 -15.46
N VAL A 139 -14.02 -2.53 -16.11
CA VAL A 139 -13.36 -3.02 -17.34
C VAL A 139 -12.46 -4.21 -17.02
N PHE A 140 -11.66 -4.14 -15.95
CA PHE A 140 -10.88 -5.28 -15.47
C PHE A 140 -11.78 -6.50 -15.19
N ARG A 141 -12.92 -6.34 -14.54
CA ARG A 141 -13.85 -7.45 -14.29
C ARG A 141 -14.46 -8.03 -15.55
N ALA A 142 -14.76 -7.18 -16.54
CA ALA A 142 -15.41 -7.62 -17.77
C ALA A 142 -14.43 -8.28 -18.76
N HIS A 143 -13.16 -7.88 -18.74
CA HIS A 143 -12.20 -8.21 -19.80
C HIS A 143 -10.86 -8.77 -19.30
N GLY A 144 -10.59 -8.73 -18.00
CA GLY A 144 -9.32 -9.15 -17.40
C GLY A 144 -8.95 -10.60 -17.68
N ASP A 145 -9.92 -11.49 -17.87
CA ASP A 145 -9.67 -12.89 -18.25
C ASP A 145 -9.12 -13.05 -19.68
N LYS A 146 -9.21 -12.00 -20.51
CA LYS A 146 -8.66 -11.98 -21.88
C LYS A 146 -7.25 -11.39 -21.94
N TRP A 147 -6.77 -10.77 -20.86
CA TRP A 147 -5.42 -10.20 -20.81
C TRP A 147 -4.40 -11.31 -20.55
N ASP A 148 -3.22 -11.20 -21.16
CA ASP A 148 -2.12 -12.10 -20.85
C ASP A 148 -1.39 -11.62 -19.59
N TRP A 149 -1.62 -12.31 -18.47
CA TRP A 149 -1.00 -12.00 -17.20
C TRP A 149 0.43 -12.54 -17.05
N ASN A 150 0.94 -13.31 -18.00
CA ASN A 150 2.30 -13.84 -17.97
C ASN A 150 3.34 -12.74 -18.22
N VAL A 151 3.00 -11.75 -19.06
CA VAL A 151 3.90 -10.63 -19.39
C VAL A 151 4.17 -9.76 -18.16
N GLN A 152 5.32 -9.08 -18.16
CA GLN A 152 5.67 -8.14 -17.10
C GLN A 152 4.79 -6.90 -17.16
N LEU A 153 4.66 -6.17 -16.04
CA LEU A 153 3.83 -4.96 -15.98
C LEU A 153 4.22 -3.90 -17.02
N SER A 154 5.51 -3.78 -17.34
CA SER A 154 6.03 -2.89 -18.40
C SER A 154 5.53 -3.23 -19.80
N GLU A 155 5.02 -4.44 -20.02
CA GLU A 155 4.52 -4.93 -21.30
C GLU A 155 3.01 -5.24 -21.24
N ALA A 156 2.36 -4.97 -20.10
CA ALA A 156 0.98 -5.39 -19.84
C ALA A 156 -0.02 -4.76 -20.82
N MET A 157 0.22 -3.51 -21.24
CA MET A 157 -0.63 -2.85 -22.23
C MET A 157 -0.34 -3.37 -23.65
N ASP A 158 0.91 -3.23 -24.09
CA ASP A 158 1.30 -3.50 -25.49
C ASP A 158 1.23 -4.98 -25.88
N LYS A 159 1.71 -5.87 -25.00
CA LYS A 159 1.75 -7.33 -25.24
C LYS A 159 0.67 -8.07 -24.48
N GLY A 160 0.35 -7.60 -23.27
CA GLY A 160 -0.66 -8.22 -22.41
C GLY A 160 -2.11 -7.89 -22.81
N GLY A 161 -2.31 -6.90 -23.68
CA GLY A 161 -3.64 -6.48 -24.12
C GLY A 161 -4.47 -5.79 -23.02
N MET A 162 -3.81 -5.37 -21.93
CA MET A 162 -4.46 -4.66 -20.84
C MET A 162 -4.93 -3.27 -21.30
N ASN A 163 -6.22 -3.02 -21.17
CA ASN A 163 -6.87 -1.76 -21.59
C ASN A 163 -7.58 -1.02 -20.45
N ALA A 164 -7.34 -1.42 -19.20
CA ALA A 164 -7.67 -0.66 -18.01
C ALA A 164 -6.60 -0.88 -16.94
N PRO A 165 -6.33 0.13 -16.08
CA PRO A 165 -5.28 -0.01 -15.08
C PRO A 165 -5.69 -0.96 -13.94
N THR A 166 -4.68 -1.52 -13.28
CA THR A 166 -4.80 -2.33 -12.06
C THR A 166 -4.09 -1.64 -10.89
N CYS A 167 -4.29 -2.13 -9.66
CA CYS A 167 -3.58 -1.65 -8.47
C CYS A 167 -2.06 -1.62 -8.70
N GLN A 168 -1.53 -2.73 -9.22
CA GLN A 168 -0.12 -2.94 -9.48
C GLN A 168 0.40 -2.03 -10.58
N PHE A 169 -0.33 -1.90 -11.69
CA PHE A 169 0.09 -1.02 -12.78
C PHE A 169 0.19 0.44 -12.31
N CYS A 170 -0.79 0.90 -11.55
CA CYS A 170 -0.79 2.27 -11.03
C CYS A 170 0.29 2.49 -9.97
N HIS A 171 0.44 1.59 -9.00
CA HIS A 171 1.26 1.88 -7.81
C HIS A 171 2.71 1.41 -7.91
N MET A 172 3.03 0.42 -8.74
CA MET A 172 4.41 -0.04 -8.94
C MET A 172 5.15 0.76 -10.02
N GLU A 173 4.42 1.46 -10.88
CA GLU A 173 4.98 2.32 -11.92
C GLU A 173 5.57 3.60 -11.31
N TYR A 174 6.73 4.02 -11.81
CA TYR A 174 7.31 5.33 -11.58
C TYR A 174 8.24 5.69 -12.74
N GLN A 175 7.91 6.77 -13.45
CA GLN A 175 8.71 7.29 -14.57
C GLN A 175 8.99 6.22 -15.64
N GLY A 176 7.96 5.46 -16.03
CA GLY A 176 8.00 4.41 -17.05
C GLY A 176 8.62 3.09 -16.58
N SER A 177 9.06 2.99 -15.32
CA SER A 177 9.66 1.78 -14.76
C SER A 177 8.78 1.16 -13.67
N PHE A 178 8.78 -0.17 -13.56
CA PHE A 178 7.99 -0.91 -12.56
C PHE A 178 8.91 -1.57 -11.54
N THR A 179 8.67 -1.34 -10.24
CA THR A 179 9.48 -1.88 -9.14
C THR A 179 8.63 -2.30 -7.94
N HIS A 180 9.22 -3.00 -6.97
CA HIS A 180 8.61 -3.29 -5.67
C HIS A 180 8.59 -2.11 -4.70
N ASN A 181 8.90 -0.89 -5.17
CA ASN A 181 8.75 0.34 -4.41
C ASN A 181 7.49 1.07 -4.86
N MET A 182 6.45 1.05 -4.02
CA MET A 182 5.14 1.61 -4.36
C MET A 182 4.88 3.00 -3.76
N VAL A 183 5.85 3.55 -3.03
CA VAL A 183 5.63 4.75 -2.21
C VAL A 183 6.08 6.04 -2.86
N ARG A 184 6.76 5.97 -4.02
CA ARG A 184 7.38 7.15 -4.68
C ARG A 184 6.39 8.17 -5.25
N LYS A 185 5.12 7.81 -5.41
CA LYS A 185 4.06 8.70 -5.90
C LYS A 185 3.05 9.14 -4.84
N VAL A 186 3.18 8.64 -3.61
CA VAL A 186 2.19 8.92 -2.56
C VAL A 186 2.18 10.39 -2.18
N ARG A 187 0.99 11.02 -2.21
CA ARG A 187 0.75 12.41 -1.79
C ARG A 187 -0.14 12.46 -0.56
N TRP A 188 -1.27 11.75 -0.58
CA TRP A 188 -2.28 11.80 0.49
C TRP A 188 -2.13 10.74 1.59
N ALA A 189 -1.44 9.64 1.29
CA ALA A 189 -1.07 8.58 2.25
C ALA A 189 -2.21 7.99 3.08
N PHE A 190 -3.27 7.57 2.39
CA PHE A 190 -4.47 6.96 2.95
C PHE A 190 -5.29 7.88 3.88
N GLU A 191 -4.70 8.49 4.91
CA GLU A 191 -5.35 9.40 5.85
C GLU A 191 -5.07 10.87 5.51
N PRO A 192 -6.03 11.61 4.92
CA PRO A 192 -5.85 13.01 4.61
C PRO A 192 -5.86 13.86 5.89
N THR A 193 -4.76 14.58 6.15
CA THR A 193 -4.66 15.50 7.29
C THR A 193 -4.64 16.96 6.85
N PRO A 194 -4.97 17.92 7.74
CA PRO A 194 -4.85 19.35 7.43
C PRO A 194 -3.43 19.76 7.02
N ASN A 195 -2.40 19.17 7.63
CA ASN A 195 -1.01 19.46 7.30
C ASN A 195 -0.65 18.97 5.89
N ILE A 196 -1.17 17.82 5.44
CA ILE A 196 -1.01 17.39 4.05
C ILE A 196 -1.77 18.34 3.10
N ALA A 197 -3.04 18.63 3.40
CA ALA A 197 -3.90 19.46 2.57
C ALA A 197 -3.34 20.87 2.34
N ALA A 198 -2.73 21.47 3.38
CA ALA A 198 -2.14 22.80 3.30
C ALA A 198 -0.85 22.87 2.45
N ASN A 199 -0.23 21.73 2.14
CA ASN A 199 1.11 21.67 1.55
C ASN A 199 1.15 21.05 0.13
N LEU A 200 0.01 20.82 -0.52
CA LEU A 200 -0.02 20.17 -1.84
C LEU A 200 0.75 20.92 -2.94
N HIS A 201 0.96 22.23 -2.78
CA HIS A 201 1.75 23.06 -3.70
C HIS A 201 3.25 23.04 -3.42
N HIS A 202 3.68 22.40 -2.34
CA HIS A 202 5.10 22.24 -2.06
C HIS A 202 5.74 21.38 -3.17
N PRO A 203 6.96 21.70 -3.66
CA PRO A 203 7.56 21.05 -4.84
C PRO A 203 7.59 19.51 -4.78
N TRP A 204 7.76 18.95 -3.59
CA TRP A 204 7.71 17.49 -3.37
C TRP A 204 6.35 16.86 -3.74
N PHE A 205 5.24 17.54 -3.43
CA PHE A 205 3.90 17.04 -3.77
C PHE A 205 3.57 17.22 -5.25
N GLU A 206 4.00 18.34 -5.83
CA GLU A 206 3.81 18.61 -7.27
C GLU A 206 4.63 17.63 -8.11
N GLN A 207 5.90 17.36 -7.75
CA GLN A 207 6.70 16.34 -8.44
C GLN A 207 6.03 14.95 -8.44
N ARG A 208 5.40 14.58 -7.33
CA ARG A 208 4.66 13.31 -7.21
C ARG A 208 3.35 13.33 -7.97
N LYS A 209 2.73 14.50 -8.14
CA LYS A 209 1.57 14.67 -9.01
C LYS A 209 1.95 14.47 -10.47
N GLU A 210 3.06 15.06 -10.91
CA GLU A 210 3.60 14.83 -12.26
C GLU A 210 3.88 13.33 -12.49
N ALA A 211 4.47 12.64 -11.51
CA ALA A 211 4.68 11.20 -11.61
C ALA A 211 3.37 10.39 -11.71
N TRP A 212 2.26 10.86 -11.14
CA TRP A 212 0.93 10.26 -11.37
C TRP A 212 0.41 10.58 -12.78
N LEU A 213 0.63 11.79 -13.27
CA LEU A 213 0.23 12.19 -14.61
C LEU A 213 0.95 11.37 -15.69
N ASP A 214 2.23 11.05 -15.50
CA ASP A 214 2.98 10.12 -16.35
C ASP A 214 2.28 8.74 -16.42
N THR A 215 1.76 8.24 -15.30
CA THR A 215 0.99 6.99 -15.27
C THR A 215 -0.33 7.14 -16.03
N CYS A 216 -1.10 8.20 -15.77
CA CYS A 216 -2.41 8.43 -16.37
C CYS A 216 -2.32 8.62 -17.89
N THR A 217 -1.23 9.24 -18.36
CA THR A 217 -1.01 9.57 -19.77
C THR A 217 -0.62 8.38 -20.65
N ASN A 218 -0.46 7.20 -20.07
CA ASN A 218 -0.46 5.95 -20.83
C ASN A 218 -1.80 5.70 -21.55
N CYS A 219 -2.90 6.28 -21.08
CA CYS A 219 -4.24 6.08 -21.65
C CYS A 219 -5.02 7.37 -21.90
N HIS A 220 -4.86 8.38 -21.04
CA HIS A 220 -5.62 9.63 -21.10
C HIS A 220 -4.77 10.78 -21.60
N SER A 221 -5.40 11.85 -22.08
CA SER A 221 -4.66 13.09 -22.33
C SER A 221 -4.15 13.69 -21.01
N ASP A 222 -3.06 14.45 -21.09
CA ASP A 222 -2.52 15.18 -19.94
C ASP A 222 -3.58 16.13 -19.33
N GLY A 223 -4.31 16.86 -20.18
CA GLY A 223 -5.37 17.77 -19.73
C GLY A 223 -6.50 17.08 -18.97
N TYR A 224 -6.96 15.89 -19.42
CA TYR A 224 -7.96 15.11 -18.69
C TYR A 224 -7.41 14.63 -17.34
N SER A 225 -6.19 14.11 -17.35
CA SER A 225 -5.53 13.56 -16.16
C SER A 225 -5.34 14.63 -15.08
N ARG A 226 -4.86 15.82 -15.47
CA ARG A 226 -4.73 16.98 -14.57
C ARG A 226 -6.07 17.42 -14.00
N ALA A 227 -7.08 17.58 -14.84
CA ALA A 227 -8.40 18.00 -14.39
C ALA A 227 -9.00 17.01 -13.37
N TYR A 228 -8.82 15.69 -13.60
CA TYR A 228 -9.29 14.67 -12.67
C TYR A 228 -8.52 14.69 -11.33
N LEU A 229 -7.18 14.78 -11.36
CA LEU A 229 -6.39 14.87 -10.14
C LEU A 229 -6.65 16.17 -9.35
N ASP A 230 -6.89 17.29 -10.04
CA ASP A 230 -7.30 18.54 -9.40
C ASP A 230 -8.66 18.42 -8.70
N MET A 231 -9.60 17.72 -9.34
CA MET A 231 -10.91 17.44 -8.73
C MET A 231 -10.74 16.57 -7.48
N VAL A 232 -9.91 15.52 -7.54
CA VAL A 232 -9.61 14.66 -6.38
C VAL A 232 -9.02 15.50 -5.24
N ASP A 233 -7.99 16.30 -5.50
CA ASP A 233 -7.35 17.13 -4.48
C ASP A 233 -8.36 18.08 -3.81
N LYS A 234 -9.20 18.78 -4.60
CA LYS A 234 -10.25 19.69 -4.09
C LYS A 234 -11.33 18.97 -3.29
N GLY A 235 -11.73 17.78 -3.73
CA GLY A 235 -12.69 16.93 -3.04
C GLY A 235 -12.18 16.50 -1.67
N VAL A 236 -10.92 16.03 -1.62
CA VAL A 236 -10.26 15.63 -0.36
C VAL A 236 -10.12 16.82 0.59
N ILE A 237 -9.68 17.99 0.10
CA ILE A 237 -9.59 19.22 0.91
C ILE A 237 -10.96 19.58 1.53
N SER A 238 -12.02 19.47 0.74
CA SER A 238 -13.39 19.75 1.20
C SER A 238 -13.85 18.74 2.26
N GLY A 239 -13.53 17.46 2.09
CA GLY A 239 -13.76 16.42 3.10
C GLY A 239 -13.02 16.67 4.41
N VAL A 240 -11.72 16.98 4.32
CA VAL A 240 -10.89 17.35 5.50
C VAL A 240 -11.51 18.53 6.24
N LYS A 241 -11.95 19.56 5.53
CA LYS A 241 -12.61 20.71 6.15
C LYS A 241 -13.86 20.31 6.95
N ILE A 242 -14.74 19.48 6.38
CA ILE A 242 -15.95 19.03 7.08
C ILE A 242 -15.60 18.25 8.36
N THR A 243 -14.59 17.38 8.28
CA THR A 243 -14.10 16.60 9.42
C THR A 243 -13.52 17.51 10.51
N GLU A 244 -12.70 18.50 10.16
CA GLU A 244 -12.11 19.43 11.13
C GLU A 244 -13.15 20.38 11.76
N ASP A 245 -14.12 20.87 10.97
CA ASP A 245 -15.22 21.68 11.51
C ASP A 245 -16.01 20.86 12.54
N SER A 246 -16.30 19.59 12.26
CA SER A 246 -16.99 18.68 13.18
C SER A 246 -16.14 18.36 14.42
N ARG A 247 -14.84 18.12 14.23
CA ARG A 247 -13.87 17.86 15.30
C ARG A 247 -13.78 19.04 16.27
N SER A 248 -13.86 20.28 15.78
CA SER A 248 -13.78 21.48 16.63
C SER A 248 -14.86 21.52 17.72
N VAL A 249 -16.06 21.03 17.43
CA VAL A 249 -17.17 20.93 18.38
C VAL A 249 -16.83 19.91 19.47
N LEU A 250 -16.36 18.72 19.09
CA LEU A 250 -15.98 17.66 20.04
C LEU A 250 -14.80 18.08 20.92
N VAL A 251 -13.80 18.73 20.35
CA VAL A 251 -12.64 19.27 21.09
C VAL A 251 -13.10 20.32 22.09
N LYS A 252 -14.03 21.20 21.73
CA LYS A 252 -14.58 22.18 22.68
C LYS A 252 -15.34 21.49 23.81
N LEU A 253 -16.20 20.53 23.52
CA LEU A 253 -16.91 19.76 24.55
C LEU A 253 -15.94 19.05 25.50
N TYR A 254 -14.87 18.46 24.96
CA TYR A 254 -13.80 17.87 25.76
C TYR A 254 -13.10 18.90 26.64
N ASN A 255 -12.68 20.04 26.08
CA ASN A 255 -11.99 21.06 26.87
C ASN A 255 -12.86 21.67 27.97
N ASP A 256 -14.17 21.78 27.73
CA ASP A 256 -15.14 22.31 28.68
C ASP A 256 -15.59 21.26 29.73
N GLY A 257 -15.12 20.01 29.63
CA GLY A 257 -15.50 18.95 30.58
C GLY A 257 -16.94 18.45 30.38
N LEU A 258 -17.50 18.62 29.18
CA LEU A 258 -18.92 18.39 28.88
C LEU A 258 -19.20 17.07 28.16
N LEU A 259 -18.19 16.25 27.90
CA LEU A 259 -18.44 14.92 27.36
C LEU A 259 -19.18 14.04 28.39
N PRO A 260 -20.09 13.16 27.95
CA PRO A 260 -20.76 12.22 28.85
C PRO A 260 -19.75 11.38 29.61
N GLY A 261 -19.76 11.48 30.94
CA GLY A 261 -18.83 10.76 31.81
C GLY A 261 -17.55 11.54 32.15
N GLN A 262 -17.28 12.70 31.53
CA GLN A 262 -15.93 13.27 31.56
C GLN A 262 -15.35 13.52 32.96
N ASN A 263 -16.20 13.96 33.88
CA ASN A 263 -15.82 14.28 35.25
C ASN A 263 -16.25 13.21 36.26
N THR A 264 -16.86 12.11 35.80
CA THR A 264 -17.47 11.10 36.68
C THR A 264 -17.04 9.67 36.39
N ASN A 265 -16.75 9.33 35.13
CA ASN A 265 -16.45 7.98 34.67
C ASN A 265 -15.70 7.92 33.31
N ARG A 266 -14.90 8.96 33.00
CA ARG A 266 -14.06 9.20 31.79
C ARG A 266 -14.56 10.26 30.83
#